data_AF-A0A8J9S586-F1
#
_entry.id   AF-A0A8J9S586-F1
#
_cell.length_a   1.000
_cell.length_b   1.000
_cell.length_c   1.000
_cell.angle_alpha   90.00
_cell.angle_beta   90.00
_cell.angle_gamma   90.00
#
_symmetry.space_group_name_H-M   'P 1'
#
loop_
_entity.id
_entity.type
_entity.pdbx_description
1 polymer ?
#
loop_
_entity_poly.entity_id
_entity_poly.type
_entity_poly.pdbx_seq_one_letter_code
_entity_poly.pdbx_strand_id
1 'polypeptide(L)'
;MDDLNADLLLNVVQYLCARDGCRLAATASRYFYLVHHYRQLRGAELVAATSYIPQVKSRQQTPRDVYEQALSKLQSKPNLCLAFNKPSGPLADHLPLLVPDDCVILGAISSSIQSSFTGQLEYKSNSSIMLGSMKDAQIRPFCLQQHEQSGDYQGTLDQLDSANCSWKVFMVYACGDLAADVEPFVTHLQNRYPNSTIVGGICNSGYISVPIQQKTKSELTSMPFHSLLHLNQRLGGRTPDEGITKVELVHHVHGVMQTKRFQLKVMEDEGGVFGVALAGDVPVRSMVSRGVTSLTYRGAPLPTTPFYADVVEFHRPGDEEYMFQGEDPPSYHLIRRVRDTDSGKTYSAHEMMMKFGSPNLIGIRRPNEDGFELHIAA
;
A
#
# COMPACT_ATOMS: atom_id res chain seq x y z
N MET A 1 -40.14 13.09 -3.11
CA MET A 1 -39.31 12.24 -3.99
C MET A 1 -39.96 10.88 -4.27
N ASP A 2 -41.03 10.51 -3.57
CA ASP A 2 -41.66 9.20 -3.74
C ASP A 2 -42.38 9.01 -5.09
N ASP A 3 -42.73 10.10 -5.78
CA ASP A 3 -43.34 10.05 -7.11
C ASP A 3 -42.33 9.90 -8.26
N LEU A 4 -41.03 10.00 -7.99
CA LEU A 4 -40.00 9.81 -9.02
C LEU A 4 -39.90 8.33 -9.37
N ASN A 5 -39.76 7.99 -10.66
CA ASN A 5 -39.58 6.60 -11.07
C ASN A 5 -38.20 6.05 -10.63
N ALA A 6 -38.07 4.72 -10.61
CA ALA A 6 -36.84 4.07 -10.16
C ALA A 6 -35.62 4.45 -11.01
N ASP A 7 -35.78 4.61 -12.32
CA ASP A 7 -34.69 4.93 -13.25
C ASP A 7 -34.09 6.32 -13.00
N LEU A 8 -34.93 7.32 -12.74
CA LEU A 8 -34.47 8.67 -12.40
C LEU A 8 -33.78 8.67 -11.03
N LEU A 9 -34.31 7.91 -10.07
CA LEU A 9 -33.67 7.76 -8.76
C LEU A 9 -32.30 7.07 -8.86
N LEU A 10 -32.15 6.04 -9.71
CA LEU A 10 -30.85 5.43 -9.98
C LEU A 10 -29.86 6.43 -10.59
N ASN A 11 -30.33 7.29 -11.49
CA ASN A 11 -29.53 8.39 -12.05
C ASN A 11 -29.13 9.44 -11.00
N VAL A 12 -29.87 9.60 -9.91
CA VAL A 12 -29.45 10.45 -8.78
C VAL A 12 -28.42 9.72 -7.92
N VAL A 13 -28.66 8.43 -7.63
CA VAL A 13 -27.78 7.59 -6.79
C VAL A 13 -26.36 7.51 -7.35
N GLN A 14 -26.18 7.49 -8.68
CA GLN A 14 -24.85 7.45 -9.31
C GLN A 14 -23.96 8.68 -9.02
N TYR A 15 -24.52 9.78 -8.51
CA TYR A 15 -23.75 10.97 -8.14
C TYR A 15 -23.44 11.02 -6.63
N LEU A 16 -23.95 10.07 -5.86
CA LEU A 16 -23.73 10.02 -4.42
C LEU A 16 -22.45 9.25 -4.11
N CYS A 17 -21.62 9.82 -3.25
CA CYS A 17 -20.49 9.08 -2.67
C CYS A 17 -20.99 7.97 -1.73
N ALA A 18 -20.08 7.10 -1.28
CA ALA A 18 -20.38 5.96 -0.43
C ALA A 18 -21.10 6.41 0.86
N ARG A 19 -20.61 7.50 1.46
CA ARG A 19 -21.17 8.09 2.67
C ARG A 19 -22.60 8.58 2.47
N ASP A 20 -22.84 9.38 1.43
CA ASP A 20 -24.14 9.99 1.20
C ASP A 20 -25.16 8.97 0.68
N GLY A 21 -24.73 7.99 -0.11
CA GLY A 21 -25.57 6.86 -0.49
C GLY A 21 -26.00 6.03 0.73
N CYS A 22 -25.13 5.83 1.73
CA CYS A 22 -25.52 5.15 2.98
C CYS A 22 -26.53 5.97 3.79
N ARG A 23 -26.36 7.30 3.85
CA ARG A 23 -27.34 8.19 4.49
C ARG A 23 -28.69 8.12 3.81
N LEU A 24 -28.72 8.14 2.47
CA LEU A 24 -29.95 8.00 1.69
C LEU A 24 -30.60 6.62 1.89
N ALA A 25 -29.81 5.54 1.91
CA ALA A 25 -30.32 4.19 2.17
C ALA A 25 -30.99 4.06 3.56
N ALA A 26 -30.56 4.85 4.54
CA ALA A 26 -31.11 4.83 5.88
C ALA A 26 -32.46 5.59 6.02
N THR A 27 -32.88 6.38 5.04
CA THR A 27 -34.11 7.19 5.15
C THR A 27 -35.38 6.42 4.81
N ALA A 28 -35.31 5.45 3.88
CA ALA A 28 -36.45 4.61 3.51
C ALA A 28 -36.01 3.29 2.85
N SER A 29 -36.80 2.23 3.03
CA SER A 29 -36.53 0.90 2.44
C SER A 29 -36.40 0.93 0.92
N ARG A 30 -37.16 1.80 0.24
CA ARG A 30 -37.04 1.97 -1.23
C ARG A 30 -35.63 2.40 -1.64
N TYR A 31 -35.08 3.40 -0.95
CA TYR A 31 -33.73 3.89 -1.23
C TYR A 31 -32.66 2.88 -0.82
N PHE A 32 -32.90 2.13 0.25
CA PHE A 32 -32.05 1.00 0.60
C PHE A 32 -31.90 0.04 -0.58
N TYR A 33 -32.99 -0.43 -1.18
CA TYR A 33 -32.92 -1.33 -2.33
C TYR A 33 -32.26 -0.69 -3.55
N LEU A 34 -32.59 0.56 -3.89
CA LEU A 34 -32.01 1.25 -5.04
C LEU A 34 -30.51 1.47 -4.91
N VAL A 35 -30.05 1.95 -3.74
CA VAL A 35 -28.62 2.17 -3.47
C VAL A 35 -27.86 0.85 -3.48
N HIS A 36 -28.38 -0.18 -2.82
CA HIS A 36 -27.72 -1.48 -2.77
C HIS A 36 -27.68 -2.16 -4.15
N HIS A 37 -28.76 -2.07 -4.93
CA HIS A 37 -28.83 -2.64 -6.27
C HIS A 37 -27.91 -1.89 -7.26
N TYR A 38 -27.94 -0.55 -7.28
CA TYR A 38 -27.02 0.23 -8.11
C TYR A 38 -25.56 -0.12 -7.82
N ARG A 39 -25.20 -0.16 -6.53
CA ARG A 39 -23.85 -0.54 -6.12
C ARG A 39 -23.51 -1.95 -6.54
N GLN A 40 -24.46 -2.90 -6.57
CA GLN A 40 -24.22 -4.28 -7.03
C GLN A 40 -23.92 -4.34 -8.52
N LEU A 41 -24.58 -3.49 -9.32
CA LEU A 41 -24.35 -3.39 -10.75
C LEU A 41 -23.04 -2.65 -11.09
N ARG A 42 -22.56 -1.81 -10.17
CA ARG A 42 -21.28 -1.11 -10.31
C ARG A 42 -20.15 -2.11 -10.08
N GLY A 43 -19.31 -2.29 -11.11
CA GLY A 43 -18.13 -3.15 -11.05
C GLY A 43 -17.07 -2.63 -10.07
N ALA A 44 -15.88 -3.21 -10.10
CA ALA A 44 -14.82 -2.86 -9.16
C ALA A 44 -14.34 -1.40 -9.31
N GLU A 45 -14.10 -0.75 -8.17
CA GLU A 45 -13.65 0.63 -8.07
C GLU A 45 -12.32 0.72 -7.32
N LEU A 46 -11.46 1.64 -7.74
CA LEU A 46 -10.24 2.01 -7.02
C LEU A 46 -10.08 3.52 -7.09
N VAL A 47 -10.08 4.19 -5.95
CA VAL A 47 -9.88 5.64 -5.84
C VAL A 47 -8.76 5.90 -4.88
N ALA A 48 -8.13 7.07 -4.97
CA ALA A 48 -7.05 7.36 -4.07
C ALA A 48 -6.96 8.88 -3.75
N ALA A 49 -6.20 9.21 -2.71
CA ALA A 49 -5.96 10.56 -2.22
C ALA A 49 -4.55 10.67 -1.61
N THR A 50 -4.05 11.90 -1.48
CA THR A 50 -2.70 12.19 -0.98
C THR A 50 -2.74 13.37 -0.02
N SER A 51 -1.75 13.47 0.87
CA SER A 51 -1.69 14.53 1.88
C SER A 51 -1.28 15.90 1.33
N TYR A 52 -0.76 15.93 0.10
CA TYR A 52 -0.33 17.16 -0.55
C TYR A 52 -1.51 18.01 -1.01
N ILE A 53 -1.54 19.27 -0.55
CA ILE A 53 -2.49 20.29 -1.02
C ILE A 53 -1.76 21.22 -1.99
N PRO A 54 -2.04 21.16 -3.31
CA PRO A 54 -1.33 21.98 -4.29
C PRO A 54 -1.41 23.49 -3.99
N GLN A 55 -2.55 23.92 -3.43
CA GLN A 55 -2.87 25.31 -3.14
C GLN A 55 -2.19 25.85 -1.86
N VAL A 56 -1.74 24.97 -0.95
CA VAL A 56 -1.24 25.37 0.37
C VAL A 56 0.08 24.67 0.65
N LYS A 57 1.18 25.26 0.15
CA LYS A 57 2.54 24.68 0.11
C LYS A 57 3.06 24.13 1.44
N SER A 58 2.68 24.73 2.56
CA SER A 58 3.17 24.36 3.90
C SER A 58 2.25 23.41 4.66
N ARG A 59 0.98 23.30 4.26
CA ARG A 59 -0.02 22.55 5.02
C ARG A 59 -0.31 21.24 4.33
N GLN A 60 -0.02 20.15 5.03
CA GLN A 60 -0.48 18.83 4.64
C GLN A 60 -1.84 18.53 5.25
N GLN A 61 -2.63 17.73 4.54
CA GLN A 61 -3.85 17.14 5.07
C GLN A 61 -3.52 16.18 6.22
N THR A 62 -4.43 16.08 7.19
CA THR A 62 -4.31 15.04 8.22
C THR A 62 -4.61 13.65 7.64
N PRO A 63 -4.14 12.55 8.26
CA PRO A 63 -4.51 11.18 7.85
C PRO A 63 -6.00 10.97 7.62
N ARG A 64 -6.82 11.58 8.50
CA ARG A 64 -8.27 11.52 8.42
C ARG A 64 -8.81 12.26 7.21
N ASP A 65 -8.30 13.45 6.92
CA ASP A 65 -8.71 14.24 5.75
C ASP A 65 -8.39 13.49 4.45
N VAL A 66 -7.21 12.86 4.36
CA VAL A 66 -6.81 12.03 3.20
C VAL A 66 -7.79 10.87 3.01
N TYR A 67 -8.13 10.17 4.10
CA TYR A 67 -9.12 9.09 4.05
C TYR A 67 -10.51 9.59 3.65
N GLU A 68 -11.01 10.66 4.28
CA GLU A 68 -12.32 11.23 3.97
C GLU A 68 -12.39 11.73 2.52
N GLN A 69 -11.30 12.30 1.99
CA GLN A 69 -11.19 12.69 0.59
C GLN A 69 -11.25 11.46 -0.33
N ALA A 70 -10.52 10.39 -0.05
CA ALA A 70 -10.59 9.15 -0.83
C ALA A 70 -12.00 8.55 -0.79
N LEU A 71 -12.60 8.47 0.41
CA LEU A 71 -13.94 7.92 0.62
C LEU A 71 -15.03 8.73 -0.11
N SER A 72 -14.86 10.05 -0.22
CA SER A 72 -15.79 10.92 -0.96
C SER A 72 -15.83 10.63 -2.47
N LYS A 73 -14.76 10.02 -3.01
CA LYS A 73 -14.67 9.62 -4.42
C LYS A 73 -15.21 8.22 -4.67
N LEU A 74 -15.28 7.39 -3.64
CA LEU A 74 -15.80 6.01 -3.73
C LEU A 74 -17.33 6.05 -3.59
N GLN A 75 -18.07 5.23 -4.35
CA GLN A 75 -19.55 5.17 -4.20
C GLN A 75 -20.01 3.93 -3.44
N SER A 76 -19.14 2.92 -3.34
CA SER A 76 -19.36 1.68 -2.62
C SER A 76 -18.51 1.62 -1.35
N LYS A 77 -18.87 0.73 -0.43
CA LYS A 77 -18.07 0.50 0.79
C LYS A 77 -16.69 -0.07 0.40
N PRO A 78 -15.58 0.46 0.91
CA PRO A 78 -14.26 -0.10 0.60
C PRO A 78 -14.06 -1.44 1.30
N ASN A 79 -13.42 -2.38 0.60
CA ASN A 79 -12.96 -3.66 1.13
C ASN A 79 -11.43 -3.86 1.00
N LEU A 80 -10.74 -2.93 0.34
CA LEU A 80 -9.28 -2.82 0.29
C LEU A 80 -8.85 -1.40 0.65
N CYS A 81 -7.83 -1.27 1.49
CA CYS A 81 -7.17 -0.01 1.81
C CYS A 81 -5.66 -0.18 1.66
N LEU A 82 -5.06 0.56 0.73
CA LEU A 82 -3.62 0.58 0.49
C LEU A 82 -3.07 1.91 0.99
N ALA A 83 -2.12 1.88 1.92
CA ALA A 83 -1.62 3.07 2.56
C ALA A 83 -0.10 3.20 2.38
N PHE A 84 0.34 4.37 1.95
CA PHE A 84 1.75 4.67 1.70
C PHE A 84 2.15 5.84 2.58
N ASN A 85 3.21 5.69 3.37
CA ASN A 85 3.60 6.69 4.37
C ASN A 85 5.11 6.92 4.43
N LYS A 86 5.49 8.12 4.84
CA LYS A 86 6.86 8.40 5.30
C LYS A 86 6.98 7.98 6.77
N PRO A 87 8.19 7.69 7.27
CA PRO A 87 8.39 7.33 8.68
C PRO A 87 7.84 8.37 9.67
N SER A 88 7.75 9.64 9.25
CA SER A 88 7.16 10.73 10.04
C SER A 88 5.62 10.74 10.06
N GLY A 89 4.95 9.78 9.41
CA GLY A 89 3.50 9.76 9.21
C GLY A 89 2.75 8.88 10.24
N PRO A 90 1.73 9.41 10.97
CA PRO A 90 1.02 8.69 12.03
C PRO A 90 -0.15 7.82 11.52
N LEU A 91 -0.11 7.36 10.26
CA LEU A 91 -1.30 6.80 9.61
C LEU A 91 -1.74 5.44 10.19
N ALA A 92 -0.80 4.60 10.60
CA ALA A 92 -1.07 3.25 11.09
C ALA A 92 -2.02 3.25 12.29
N ASP A 93 -1.87 4.23 13.19
CA ASP A 93 -2.63 4.30 14.44
C ASP A 93 -4.10 4.71 14.22
N HIS A 94 -4.36 5.45 13.14
CA HIS A 94 -5.69 5.99 12.86
C HIS A 94 -6.49 5.11 11.90
N LEU A 95 -5.83 4.37 10.99
CA LEU A 95 -6.50 3.56 9.97
C LEU A 95 -7.52 2.55 10.52
N PRO A 96 -7.24 1.77 11.59
CA PRO A 96 -8.20 0.81 12.14
C PRO A 96 -9.50 1.42 12.67
N LEU A 97 -9.52 2.74 12.91
CA LEU A 97 -10.69 3.50 13.35
C LEU A 97 -11.45 4.13 12.17
N LEU A 98 -10.79 4.27 11.02
CA LEU A 98 -11.33 4.95 9.85
C LEU A 98 -11.95 3.97 8.84
N VAL A 99 -11.30 2.82 8.63
CA VAL A 99 -11.74 1.84 7.64
C VAL A 99 -12.78 0.85 8.20
N PRO A 100 -13.63 0.26 7.36
CA PRO A 100 -14.55 -0.79 7.81
C PRO A 100 -13.85 -2.03 8.38
N ASP A 101 -14.51 -2.72 9.30
CA ASP A 101 -13.99 -3.92 10.00
C ASP A 101 -13.68 -5.13 9.11
N ASP A 102 -14.25 -5.17 7.91
CA ASP A 102 -14.08 -6.17 6.86
C ASP A 102 -13.14 -5.71 5.73
N CYS A 103 -12.52 -4.53 5.88
CA CYS A 103 -11.56 -3.98 4.93
C CYS A 103 -10.16 -4.55 5.19
N VAL A 104 -9.51 -5.05 4.15
CA VAL A 104 -8.11 -5.47 4.20
C VAL A 104 -7.22 -4.25 4.03
N ILE A 105 -6.34 -4.01 4.99
CA ILE A 105 -5.38 -2.90 5.00
C ILE A 105 -4.01 -3.45 4.62
N LEU A 106 -3.33 -2.84 3.66
CA LEU A 106 -1.92 -3.07 3.38
C LEU A 106 -1.19 -1.73 3.37
N GLY A 107 -0.18 -1.60 4.20
CA GLY A 107 0.58 -0.37 4.40
C GLY A 107 2.06 -0.55 4.17
N ALA A 108 2.66 0.35 3.39
CA ALA A 108 4.10 0.43 3.22
C ALA A 108 4.62 1.79 3.72
N ILE A 109 5.72 1.75 4.47
CA ILE A 109 6.40 2.94 4.99
C ILE A 109 7.76 3.04 4.29
N SER A 110 8.00 4.16 3.60
CA SER A 110 9.26 4.42 2.90
C SER A 110 9.72 5.86 3.07
N SER A 111 11.04 6.10 3.04
CA SER A 111 11.64 7.44 3.04
C SER A 111 11.11 8.36 1.93
N SER A 112 10.64 7.77 0.83
CA SER A 112 10.03 8.47 -0.29
C SER A 112 8.71 7.81 -0.67
N ILE A 113 7.67 8.62 -0.85
CA ILE A 113 6.43 8.18 -1.49
C ILE A 113 6.31 8.99 -2.75
N GLN A 114 6.12 8.30 -3.86
CA GLN A 114 5.71 8.94 -5.09
C GLN A 114 4.44 8.27 -5.60
N SER A 115 3.44 9.08 -5.93
CA SER A 115 2.17 8.61 -6.47
C SER A 115 1.95 9.16 -7.87
N SER A 116 1.36 8.34 -8.75
CA SER A 116 0.92 8.80 -10.07
C SER A 116 -0.57 8.58 -10.24
N PHE A 117 -1.31 9.68 -10.19
CA PHE A 117 -2.76 9.69 -10.21
C PHE A 117 -3.38 10.09 -11.54
N THR A 118 -2.60 10.79 -12.36
CA THR A 118 -3.04 11.45 -13.60
C THR A 118 -1.96 11.34 -14.69
N GLY A 119 -1.05 10.37 -14.56
CA GLY A 119 0.18 10.31 -15.38
C GLY A 119 1.28 11.27 -14.92
N GLN A 120 1.03 12.08 -13.87
CA GLN A 120 2.01 12.97 -13.24
C GLN A 120 2.53 12.38 -11.93
N LEU A 121 3.78 12.68 -11.57
CA LEU A 121 4.45 12.15 -10.37
C LEU A 121 4.35 13.16 -9.22
N GLU A 122 3.68 12.79 -8.13
CA GLU A 122 3.54 13.58 -6.91
C GLU A 122 4.45 12.99 -5.82
N TYR A 123 5.34 13.81 -5.23
CA TYR A 123 6.41 13.36 -4.30
C TYR A 123 6.48 14.15 -2.98
N LYS A 124 5.60 15.14 -2.80
CA LYS A 124 5.58 16.06 -1.65
C LYS A 124 4.71 15.54 -0.51
N SER A 125 3.84 14.57 -0.76
CA SER A 125 3.01 13.93 0.26
C SER A 125 3.83 13.19 1.30
N ASN A 126 3.36 13.24 2.55
CA ASN A 126 3.84 12.36 3.62
C ASN A 126 2.95 11.13 3.78
N SER A 127 1.73 11.16 3.23
CA SER A 127 0.84 10.02 3.18
C SER A 127 -0.03 10.00 1.94
N SER A 128 -0.32 8.80 1.47
CA SER A 128 -1.25 8.54 0.37
C SER A 128 -2.07 7.30 0.68
N ILE A 129 -3.36 7.32 0.33
CA ILE A 129 -4.27 6.19 0.51
C ILE A 129 -4.92 5.85 -0.82
N MET A 130 -5.04 4.56 -1.12
CA MET A 130 -5.95 4.03 -2.13
C MET A 130 -7.03 3.19 -1.45
N LEU A 131 -8.29 3.46 -1.78
CA LEU A 131 -9.46 2.71 -1.34
C LEU A 131 -10.05 1.95 -2.53
N GLY A 132 -10.18 0.65 -2.37
CA GLY A 132 -10.80 -0.24 -3.35
C GLY A 132 -12.15 -0.75 -2.86
N SER A 133 -13.12 -0.81 -3.77
CA SER A 133 -14.37 -1.57 -3.59
C SER A 133 -14.44 -2.63 -4.67
N MET A 134 -14.10 -3.86 -4.32
CA MET A 134 -13.97 -4.98 -5.26
C MET A 134 -14.91 -6.11 -4.85
N LYS A 135 -16.20 -6.00 -5.20
CA LYS A 135 -17.26 -6.86 -4.64
C LYS A 135 -17.11 -8.34 -4.93
N ASP A 136 -16.66 -8.65 -6.15
CA ASP A 136 -16.45 -10.04 -6.60
C ASP A 136 -14.99 -10.47 -6.49
N ALA A 137 -14.14 -9.63 -5.89
CA ALA A 137 -12.76 -9.98 -5.65
C ALA A 137 -12.60 -10.70 -4.31
N GLN A 138 -11.83 -11.78 -4.33
CA GLN A 138 -11.32 -12.36 -3.09
C GLN A 138 -10.01 -11.68 -2.74
N ILE A 139 -9.91 -11.21 -1.51
CA ILE A 139 -8.75 -10.50 -0.98
C ILE A 139 -8.21 -11.29 0.19
N ARG A 140 -6.98 -11.78 0.09
CA ARG A 140 -6.34 -12.55 1.14
C ARG A 140 -5.02 -11.93 1.57
N PRO A 141 -4.96 -11.34 2.77
CA PRO A 141 -3.69 -10.89 3.31
C PRO A 141 -2.81 -12.07 3.71
N PHE A 142 -1.50 -11.89 3.62
CA PHE A 142 -0.48 -12.82 4.08
C PHE A 142 0.69 -12.06 4.72
N CYS A 143 1.41 -12.73 5.62
CA CYS A 143 2.53 -12.18 6.37
C CYS A 143 3.47 -13.30 6.79
N LEU A 144 4.75 -13.14 6.50
CA LEU A 144 5.87 -14.01 6.83
C LEU A 144 6.80 -13.24 7.77
N GLN A 145 7.11 -13.80 8.94
CA GLN A 145 8.02 -13.20 9.93
C GLN A 145 9.34 -13.96 10.02
N GLN A 146 10.42 -13.26 10.38
CA GLN A 146 11.78 -13.80 10.51
C GLN A 146 11.91 -15.01 11.45
N HIS A 147 11.02 -15.12 12.45
CA HIS A 147 10.99 -16.25 13.38
C HIS A 147 10.40 -17.55 12.80
N GLU A 148 9.73 -17.48 11.64
CA GLU A 148 9.36 -18.66 10.86
C GLU A 148 10.58 -18.99 9.98
N GLN A 149 11.36 -19.99 10.40
CA GLN A 149 12.68 -20.34 9.85
C GLN A 149 12.76 -20.24 8.32
N SER A 150 13.88 -19.70 7.84
CA SER A 150 14.25 -19.55 6.42
C SER A 150 13.98 -20.83 5.62
N GLY A 151 12.83 -20.86 4.93
CA GLY A 151 12.43 -21.98 4.08
C GLY A 151 10.94 -22.35 4.13
N ASP A 152 10.18 -21.98 5.18
CA ASP A 152 8.76 -22.35 5.30
C ASP A 152 7.80 -21.33 4.67
N TYR A 153 8.11 -20.86 3.44
CA TYR A 153 7.13 -20.15 2.61
C TYR A 153 5.95 -21.07 2.26
N GLN A 154 6.15 -22.38 2.35
CA GLN A 154 5.20 -23.40 1.96
C GLN A 154 3.91 -23.31 2.79
N GLY A 155 4.02 -23.12 4.11
CA GLY A 155 2.83 -22.94 4.96
C GLY A 155 1.95 -21.76 4.54
N THR A 156 2.55 -20.63 4.14
CA THR A 156 1.79 -19.46 3.65
C THR A 156 1.21 -19.71 2.25
N LEU A 157 1.96 -20.35 1.36
CA LEU A 157 1.48 -20.70 0.02
C LEU A 157 0.32 -21.72 0.09
N ASP A 158 0.42 -22.73 0.94
CA ASP A 158 -0.63 -23.72 1.14
C ASP A 158 -1.91 -23.10 1.71
N GLN A 159 -1.79 -22.09 2.59
CA GLN A 159 -2.93 -21.30 3.05
C GLN A 159 -3.59 -20.52 1.91
N LEU A 160 -2.82 -20.03 0.94
CA LEU A 160 -3.36 -19.37 -0.26
C LEU A 160 -4.05 -20.36 -1.20
N ASP A 161 -3.55 -21.60 -1.32
CA ASP A 161 -4.18 -22.64 -2.14
C ASP A 161 -5.47 -23.18 -1.54
N SER A 162 -5.56 -23.23 -0.21
CA SER A 162 -6.78 -23.68 0.49
C SER A 162 -8.03 -22.89 0.11
N ALA A 163 -7.87 -21.71 -0.48
CA ALA A 163 -8.96 -20.88 -0.99
C ALA A 163 -9.57 -21.38 -2.30
N ASN A 164 -8.98 -22.37 -3.00
CA ASN A 164 -9.43 -22.86 -4.31
C ASN A 164 -9.65 -21.70 -5.32
N CYS A 165 -8.73 -20.74 -5.34
CA CYS A 165 -8.86 -19.52 -6.13
C CYS A 165 -7.75 -19.33 -7.14
N SER A 166 -8.11 -18.79 -8.31
CA SER A 166 -7.14 -18.32 -9.30
C SER A 166 -6.70 -16.91 -8.93
N TRP A 167 -5.63 -16.83 -8.14
CA TRP A 167 -4.99 -15.55 -7.78
C TRP A 167 -4.45 -14.86 -9.03
N LYS A 168 -4.89 -13.61 -9.26
CA LYS A 168 -4.51 -12.81 -10.43
C LYS A 168 -3.48 -11.75 -10.09
N VAL A 169 -3.49 -11.20 -8.88
CA VAL A 169 -2.55 -10.16 -8.47
C VAL A 169 -2.02 -10.46 -7.07
N PHE A 170 -0.71 -10.36 -6.89
CA PHE A 170 -0.04 -10.37 -5.59
C PHE A 170 0.60 -9.01 -5.36
N MET A 171 0.25 -8.36 -4.26
CA MET A 171 0.95 -7.17 -3.77
C MET A 171 1.90 -7.62 -2.67
N VAL A 172 3.20 -7.55 -2.89
CA VAL A 172 4.24 -8.09 -2.00
C VAL A 172 5.15 -6.95 -1.55
N TYR A 173 5.29 -6.78 -0.24
CA TYR A 173 6.24 -5.87 0.36
C TYR A 173 7.20 -6.63 1.26
N ALA A 174 8.45 -6.18 1.29
CA ALA A 174 9.44 -6.71 2.21
C ALA A 174 10.09 -5.57 3.01
N CYS A 175 10.48 -5.84 4.25
CA CYS A 175 11.22 -4.92 5.10
C CYS A 175 12.18 -5.67 6.02
N GLY A 176 13.12 -4.94 6.64
CA GLY A 176 14.17 -5.50 7.50
C GLY A 176 15.08 -6.51 6.79
N ASP A 177 15.68 -7.43 7.54
CA ASP A 177 16.68 -8.39 7.04
C ASP A 177 16.11 -9.34 5.96
N LEU A 178 14.81 -9.66 6.04
CA LEU A 178 14.11 -10.48 5.05
C LEU A 178 13.84 -9.77 3.71
N ALA A 179 14.23 -8.51 3.56
CA ALA A 179 14.24 -7.85 2.25
C ALA A 179 15.11 -8.60 1.23
N ALA A 180 16.20 -9.25 1.67
CA ALA A 180 17.04 -10.09 0.81
C ALA A 180 16.34 -11.40 0.39
N ASP A 181 15.40 -11.89 1.19
CA ASP A 181 14.71 -13.17 1.02
C ASP A 181 13.39 -13.07 0.23
N VAL A 182 13.02 -11.86 -0.19
CA VAL A 182 11.79 -11.66 -0.98
C VAL A 182 11.87 -12.32 -2.36
N GLU A 183 13.07 -12.45 -2.91
CA GLU A 183 13.33 -13.05 -4.22
C GLU A 183 12.95 -14.53 -4.31
N PRO A 184 13.45 -15.41 -3.40
CA PRO A 184 12.96 -16.79 -3.30
C PRO A 184 11.44 -16.85 -3.22
N PHE A 185 10.81 -16.02 -2.37
CA PHE A 185 9.36 -16.03 -2.20
C PHE A 185 8.62 -15.65 -3.49
N VAL A 186 9.04 -14.58 -4.16
CA VAL A 186 8.47 -14.14 -5.45
C VAL A 186 8.65 -15.24 -6.51
N THR A 187 9.81 -15.89 -6.55
CA THR A 187 10.06 -17.01 -7.47
C THR A 187 9.09 -18.17 -7.22
N HIS A 188 8.81 -18.52 -5.96
CA HIS A 188 7.82 -19.53 -5.63
C HIS A 188 6.40 -19.11 -6.03
N LEU A 189 6.02 -17.85 -5.81
CA LEU A 189 4.73 -17.31 -6.26
C LEU A 189 4.60 -17.38 -7.78
N GLN A 190 5.63 -17.00 -8.54
CA GLN A 190 5.62 -17.06 -10.01
C GLN A 190 5.51 -18.50 -10.52
N ASN A 191 6.25 -19.43 -9.91
CA ASN A 191 6.18 -20.84 -10.29
C ASN A 191 4.80 -21.45 -10.00
N ARG A 192 4.18 -21.08 -8.88
CA ARG A 192 2.88 -21.62 -8.46
C ARG A 192 1.71 -20.94 -9.15
N TYR A 193 1.84 -19.65 -9.47
CA TYR A 193 0.81 -18.80 -10.09
C TYR A 193 1.38 -18.07 -11.32
N PRO A 194 1.71 -18.78 -12.41
CA PRO A 194 2.45 -18.24 -13.56
C PRO A 194 1.72 -17.14 -14.33
N ASN A 195 0.40 -17.07 -14.22
CA ASN A 195 -0.44 -16.06 -14.87
C ASN A 195 -0.75 -14.86 -13.96
N SER A 196 -0.22 -14.84 -12.73
CA SER A 196 -0.46 -13.77 -11.79
C SER A 196 0.48 -12.59 -12.02
N THR A 197 0.00 -11.39 -11.74
CA THR A 197 0.82 -10.17 -11.72
C THR A 197 1.34 -9.95 -10.30
N ILE A 198 2.65 -9.79 -10.14
CA ILE A 198 3.25 -9.47 -8.85
C ILE A 198 3.68 -8.00 -8.87
N VAL A 199 3.23 -7.24 -7.88
CA VAL A 199 3.57 -5.83 -7.68
C VAL A 199 4.04 -5.60 -6.25
N GLY A 200 4.78 -4.51 -6.03
CA GLY A 200 5.25 -4.12 -4.70
C GLY A 200 6.77 -3.94 -4.66
N GLY A 201 7.39 -4.15 -3.50
CA GLY A 201 8.83 -3.89 -3.33
C GLY A 201 9.33 -3.84 -1.88
N ILE A 202 10.58 -3.42 -1.71
CA ILE A 202 11.23 -3.25 -0.41
C ILE A 202 10.90 -1.88 0.21
N CYS A 203 10.51 -1.86 1.47
CA CYS A 203 10.15 -0.68 2.25
C CYS A 203 10.88 -0.68 3.60
N ASN A 204 10.89 0.46 4.29
CA ASN A 204 11.54 0.59 5.61
C ASN A 204 10.79 -0.24 6.66
N SER A 205 9.46 -0.16 6.66
CA SER A 205 8.56 -0.91 7.53
C SER A 205 7.17 -0.94 6.90
N GLY A 206 6.22 -1.63 7.53
CA GLY A 206 4.86 -1.68 7.01
C GLY A 206 3.87 -2.27 7.98
N TYR A 207 2.66 -2.48 7.49
CA TYR A 207 1.58 -3.08 8.27
C TYR A 207 0.57 -3.77 7.37
N ILE A 208 -0.09 -4.80 7.89
CA ILE A 208 -1.04 -5.62 7.14
C ILE A 208 -2.18 -6.06 8.05
N SER A 209 -3.42 -6.03 7.54
CA SER A 209 -4.56 -6.66 8.18
C SER A 209 -4.37 -8.17 8.18
N VAL A 210 -4.38 -8.82 9.34
CA VAL A 210 -4.40 -10.28 9.46
C VAL A 210 -5.72 -10.75 10.05
N PRO A 211 -6.26 -11.91 9.65
CA PRO A 211 -7.49 -12.44 10.23
C PRO A 211 -7.36 -12.58 11.75
N ILE A 212 -8.40 -12.18 12.48
CA ILE A 212 -8.44 -12.36 13.93
C ILE A 212 -8.67 -13.84 14.22
N GLN A 213 -7.71 -14.47 14.88
CA GLN A 213 -7.92 -15.78 15.49
C GLN A 213 -8.92 -15.61 16.63
N GLN A 214 -10.11 -16.18 16.48
CA GLN A 214 -11.15 -16.15 17.50
C GLN A 214 -10.64 -16.82 18.77
N LYS A 215 -10.67 -16.11 19.89
CA LYS A 215 -10.35 -16.65 21.22
C LYS A 215 -11.65 -16.78 22.00
N THR A 216 -11.81 -17.91 22.66
CA THR A 216 -12.92 -18.16 23.58
C THR A 216 -12.86 -17.19 24.76
N LYS A 217 -14.02 -16.88 25.35
CA LYS A 217 -14.09 -16.05 26.56
C LYS A 217 -13.25 -16.63 27.71
N SER A 218 -13.15 -17.96 27.81
CA SER A 218 -12.28 -18.64 28.80
C SER A 218 -10.81 -18.35 28.58
N GLU A 219 -10.33 -18.39 27.34
CA GLU A 219 -8.93 -18.05 27.02
C GLU A 219 -8.63 -16.59 27.31
N LEU A 220 -9.55 -15.68 27.00
CA LEU A 220 -9.37 -14.26 27.36
C LEU A 220 -9.37 -14.05 28.88
N THR A 221 -10.19 -14.81 29.61
CA THR A 221 -10.24 -14.71 31.08
C THR A 221 -8.94 -15.16 31.75
N SER A 222 -8.23 -16.13 31.16
CA SER A 222 -6.93 -16.60 31.67
C SER A 222 -5.76 -15.68 31.31
N MET A 223 -5.89 -14.82 30.29
CA MET A 223 -4.83 -13.86 29.92
C MET A 223 -4.55 -12.84 31.04
N PRO A 224 -3.29 -12.44 31.24
CA PRO A 224 -2.94 -11.32 32.13
C PRO A 224 -3.63 -10.02 31.70
N PHE A 225 -3.92 -9.13 32.67
CA PHE A 225 -4.60 -7.86 32.38
C PHE A 225 -3.84 -6.98 31.38
N HIS A 226 -2.51 -6.89 31.51
CA HIS A 226 -1.68 -6.14 30.57
C HIS A 226 -1.76 -6.71 29.14
N SER A 227 -1.83 -8.04 28.99
CA SER A 227 -1.95 -8.69 27.68
C SER A 227 -3.31 -8.41 27.04
N LEU A 228 -4.38 -8.30 27.86
CA LEU A 228 -5.71 -7.91 27.39
C LEU A 228 -5.76 -6.45 26.94
N LEU A 229 -5.07 -5.54 27.64
CA LEU A 229 -4.94 -4.14 27.23
C LEU A 229 -4.22 -4.03 25.89
N HIS A 230 -3.11 -4.75 25.73
CA HIS A 230 -2.36 -4.78 24.49
C HIS A 230 -3.19 -5.37 23.34
N LEU A 231 -3.93 -6.45 23.60
CA LEU A 231 -4.85 -7.04 22.61
C LEU A 231 -5.98 -6.05 22.22
N ASN A 232 -6.57 -5.34 23.19
CA ASN A 232 -7.58 -4.32 22.93
C ASN A 232 -7.03 -3.20 22.03
N GLN A 233 -5.84 -2.70 22.31
CA GLN A 233 -5.17 -1.68 21.48
C GLN A 233 -4.92 -2.20 20.05
N ARG A 234 -4.44 -3.44 19.90
CA ARG A 234 -4.23 -4.07 18.57
C ARG A 234 -5.52 -4.27 17.78
N LEU A 235 -6.64 -4.45 18.47
CA LEU A 235 -7.97 -4.50 17.86
C LEU A 235 -8.51 -3.09 17.54
N GLY A 236 -7.72 -2.03 17.73
CA GLY A 236 -8.14 -0.64 17.53
C GLY A 236 -9.14 -0.17 18.59
N GLY A 237 -9.20 -0.83 19.75
CA GLY A 237 -9.96 -0.39 20.90
C GLY A 237 -9.34 0.87 21.51
N ARG A 238 -10.19 1.74 22.07
CA ARG A 238 -9.71 2.90 22.83
C ARG A 238 -9.05 2.43 24.12
N THR A 239 -8.12 3.22 24.64
CA THR A 239 -7.61 3.04 26.00
C THR A 239 -8.80 3.03 26.95
N PRO A 240 -9.01 1.96 27.73
CA PRO A 240 -10.15 1.90 28.62
C PRO A 240 -10.02 2.92 29.74
N ASP A 241 -11.16 3.37 30.26
CA ASP A 241 -11.22 4.36 31.33
C ASP A 241 -10.53 3.85 32.61
N GLU A 242 -10.01 4.78 33.41
CA GLU A 242 -9.44 4.46 34.72
C GLU A 242 -10.48 3.72 35.58
N GLY A 243 -10.13 2.52 36.06
CA GLY A 243 -11.01 1.69 36.89
C GLY A 243 -11.71 0.53 36.17
N ILE A 244 -11.46 0.30 34.87
CA ILE A 244 -12.01 -0.88 34.19
C ILE A 244 -11.59 -2.18 34.89
N THR A 245 -12.54 -3.05 35.17
CA THR A 245 -12.24 -4.37 35.73
C THR A 245 -11.76 -5.34 34.65
N LYS A 246 -10.99 -6.36 35.03
CA LYS A 246 -10.56 -7.42 34.10
C LYS A 246 -11.74 -8.08 33.39
N VAL A 247 -12.85 -8.29 34.09
CA VAL A 247 -14.06 -8.95 33.56
C VAL A 247 -14.72 -8.10 32.47
N GLU A 248 -14.81 -6.78 32.69
CA GLU A 248 -15.32 -5.84 31.70
C GLU A 248 -14.42 -5.77 30.47
N LEU A 249 -13.10 -5.74 30.67
CA LEU A 249 -12.14 -5.74 29.56
C LEU A 249 -12.23 -7.03 28.74
N VAL A 250 -12.37 -8.20 29.37
CA VAL A 250 -12.58 -9.48 28.67
C VAL A 250 -13.87 -9.45 27.86
N HIS A 251 -14.96 -8.94 28.44
CA HIS A 251 -16.25 -8.84 27.73
C HIS A 251 -16.16 -7.91 26.53
N HIS A 252 -15.50 -6.77 26.69
CA HIS A 252 -15.26 -5.80 25.62
C HIS A 252 -14.43 -6.40 24.49
N VAL A 253 -13.25 -6.95 24.80
CA VAL A 253 -12.34 -7.57 23.82
C VAL A 253 -13.04 -8.69 23.07
N HIS A 254 -13.76 -9.57 23.77
CA HIS A 254 -14.51 -10.66 23.14
C HIS A 254 -15.59 -10.13 22.19
N GLY A 255 -16.34 -9.09 22.59
CA GLY A 255 -17.33 -8.45 21.73
C GLY A 255 -16.73 -7.86 20.46
N VAL A 256 -15.58 -7.16 20.59
CA VAL A 256 -14.84 -6.60 19.44
C VAL A 256 -14.33 -7.71 18.53
N MET A 257 -13.81 -8.82 19.06
CA MET A 257 -13.36 -9.96 18.26
C MET A 257 -14.50 -10.64 17.48
N GLN A 258 -15.73 -10.59 17.99
CA GLN A 258 -16.89 -11.13 17.27
C GLN A 258 -17.32 -10.27 16.09
N THR A 259 -17.11 -8.95 16.16
CA THR A 259 -17.51 -8.03 15.09
C THR A 259 -16.39 -7.76 14.08
N LYS A 260 -15.14 -7.70 14.55
CA LYS A 260 -13.98 -7.45 13.70
C LYS A 260 -13.50 -8.73 13.02
N ARG A 261 -13.21 -8.63 11.72
CA ARG A 261 -12.62 -9.73 10.95
C ARG A 261 -11.11 -9.70 10.94
N PHE A 262 -10.53 -8.50 10.96
CA PHE A 262 -9.09 -8.29 10.83
C PHE A 262 -8.53 -7.46 11.98
N GLN A 263 -7.28 -7.76 12.36
CA GLN A 263 -6.45 -6.95 13.23
C GLN A 263 -5.26 -6.40 12.44
N LEU A 264 -4.80 -5.20 12.78
CA LEU A 264 -3.62 -4.64 12.15
C LEU A 264 -2.36 -5.28 12.77
N LYS A 265 -1.49 -5.83 11.94
CA LYS A 265 -0.16 -6.30 12.33
C LYS A 265 0.86 -5.33 11.77
N VAL A 266 1.66 -4.73 12.64
CA VAL A 266 2.79 -3.88 12.26
C VAL A 266 4.02 -4.78 12.08
N MET A 267 4.78 -4.52 11.02
CA MET A 267 6.05 -5.16 10.75
C MET A 267 7.14 -4.30 11.41
N GLU A 268 7.62 -4.76 12.56
CA GLU A 268 8.69 -4.12 13.35
C GLU A 268 10.09 -4.50 12.83
N ASP A 269 11.15 -4.01 13.49
CA ASP A 269 12.54 -3.99 13.02
C ASP A 269 13.13 -5.36 12.58
N GLU A 270 12.58 -6.48 13.08
CA GLU A 270 12.95 -7.84 12.67
C GLU A 270 12.63 -8.16 11.19
N GLY A 271 11.76 -7.35 10.56
CA GLY A 271 11.47 -7.48 9.13
C GLY A 271 10.61 -8.67 8.76
N GLY A 272 10.25 -8.74 7.48
CA GLY A 272 9.40 -9.79 6.94
C GLY A 272 8.84 -9.49 5.56
N VAL A 273 8.16 -10.47 4.99
CA VAL A 273 7.46 -10.36 3.71
C VAL A 273 5.96 -10.36 3.98
N PHE A 274 5.25 -9.36 3.50
CA PHE A 274 3.82 -9.20 3.77
C PHE A 274 3.10 -8.66 2.55
N GLY A 275 1.80 -8.89 2.46
CA GLY A 275 1.10 -8.55 1.24
C GLY A 275 -0.35 -8.98 1.17
N VAL A 276 -0.95 -8.79 0.00
CA VAL A 276 -2.30 -9.28 -0.31
C VAL A 276 -2.32 -10.02 -1.65
N ALA A 277 -3.02 -11.14 -1.68
CA ALA A 277 -3.39 -11.85 -2.89
C ALA A 277 -4.81 -11.47 -3.29
N LEU A 278 -5.02 -11.22 -4.58
CA LEU A 278 -6.29 -10.78 -5.16
C LEU A 278 -6.72 -11.72 -6.28
N ALA A 279 -7.94 -12.25 -6.20
CA ALA A 279 -8.58 -13.05 -7.24
C ALA A 279 -9.90 -12.39 -7.66
N GLY A 280 -10.49 -12.81 -8.79
CA GLY A 280 -11.78 -12.28 -9.28
C GLY A 280 -11.64 -11.08 -10.22
N ASP A 281 -12.60 -10.15 -10.17
CA ASP A 281 -12.57 -8.91 -10.96
C ASP A 281 -11.82 -7.82 -10.18
N VAL A 282 -10.57 -7.61 -10.56
CA VAL A 282 -9.63 -6.72 -9.87
C VAL A 282 -9.14 -5.69 -10.90
N PRO A 283 -9.44 -4.38 -10.74
CA PRO A 283 -9.11 -3.36 -11.73
C PRO A 283 -7.63 -2.93 -11.65
N VAL A 284 -6.83 -3.62 -10.84
CA VAL A 284 -5.40 -3.33 -10.63
C VAL A 284 -4.63 -3.83 -11.85
N ARG A 285 -4.38 -2.93 -12.80
CA ARG A 285 -3.51 -3.18 -13.97
C ARG A 285 -2.05 -2.84 -13.71
N SER A 286 -1.79 -1.94 -12.78
CA SER A 286 -0.46 -1.62 -12.26
C SER A 286 -0.60 -0.81 -10.96
N MET A 287 0.32 -1.02 -10.02
CA MET A 287 0.48 -0.16 -8.85
C MET A 287 1.94 0.19 -8.74
N VAL A 288 2.23 1.49 -8.82
CA VAL A 288 3.59 2.02 -8.72
C VAL A 288 3.66 2.83 -7.43
N SER A 289 4.17 2.21 -6.37
CA SER A 289 4.67 2.93 -5.20
C SER A 289 6.15 3.19 -5.42
N ARG A 290 6.51 4.34 -5.97
CA ARG A 290 7.93 4.68 -6.18
C ARG A 290 8.51 5.25 -4.88
N GLY A 291 9.69 4.75 -4.52
CA GLY A 291 10.28 4.84 -3.18
C GLY A 291 10.35 3.48 -2.47
N VAL A 292 9.71 2.47 -3.06
CA VAL A 292 9.86 1.06 -2.69
C VAL A 292 10.76 0.42 -3.76
N THR A 293 11.81 -0.31 -3.37
CA THR A 293 12.76 -0.92 -4.33
C THR A 293 12.13 -2.13 -5.02
N SER A 294 12.30 -2.27 -6.34
CA SER A 294 11.71 -3.38 -7.12
C SER A 294 12.12 -4.75 -6.57
N LEU A 295 11.17 -5.71 -6.56
CA LEU A 295 11.39 -7.07 -6.03
C LEU A 295 12.27 -7.97 -6.91
N THR A 296 12.55 -7.55 -8.14
CA THR A 296 13.49 -8.24 -9.03
C THR A 296 14.92 -7.85 -8.62
N TYR A 297 15.47 -8.54 -7.62
CA TYR A 297 16.88 -8.47 -7.23
C TYR A 297 17.78 -9.27 -8.18
N ARG A 298 17.21 -10.14 -9.04
CA ARG A 298 17.81 -10.65 -10.27
C ARG A 298 17.74 -9.60 -11.37
N GLY A 299 18.26 -8.42 -11.06
CA GLY A 299 18.93 -7.62 -12.07
C GLY A 299 20.10 -8.43 -12.61
N ALA A 300 20.37 -8.27 -13.89
CA ALA A 300 21.63 -8.69 -14.48
C ALA A 300 22.82 -8.13 -13.65
N PRO A 301 23.98 -8.80 -13.66
CA PRO A 301 24.98 -8.76 -12.58
C PRO A 301 25.21 -7.36 -12.02
N LEU A 302 25.21 -7.23 -10.69
CA LEU A 302 25.58 -5.98 -10.03
C LEU A 302 26.94 -5.56 -10.59
N PRO A 303 27.04 -4.37 -11.19
CA PRO A 303 28.28 -3.90 -11.77
C PRO A 303 29.31 -3.78 -10.65
N THR A 304 30.41 -4.52 -10.76
CA THR A 304 31.52 -4.46 -9.78
C THR A 304 32.38 -3.21 -9.96
N THR A 305 32.02 -2.36 -10.91
CA THR A 305 32.81 -1.25 -11.42
C THR A 305 32.01 0.06 -11.24
N PRO A 306 32.68 1.17 -10.92
CA PRO A 306 32.03 2.47 -10.89
C PRO A 306 31.55 2.84 -12.30
N PHE A 307 30.49 3.63 -12.39
CA PHE A 307 30.12 4.23 -13.67
C PHE A 307 30.40 5.73 -13.68
N TYR A 308 30.55 6.29 -14.87
CA TYR A 308 30.64 7.72 -15.08
C TYR A 308 29.38 8.22 -15.81
N ALA A 309 28.78 9.29 -15.32
CA ALA A 309 27.69 9.95 -16.05
C ALA A 309 28.28 10.65 -17.28
N ASP A 310 28.07 10.06 -18.47
CA ASP A 310 28.72 10.49 -19.72
C ASP A 310 27.98 11.66 -20.38
N VAL A 311 26.65 11.61 -20.39
CA VAL A 311 25.81 12.70 -20.89
C VAL A 311 24.85 13.09 -19.78
N VAL A 312 25.07 14.28 -19.25
CA VAL A 312 24.28 14.86 -18.17
C VAL A 312 23.70 16.17 -18.65
N GLU A 313 22.38 16.30 -18.54
CA GLU A 313 21.66 17.52 -18.84
C GLU A 313 21.14 18.10 -17.53
N PHE A 314 21.36 19.39 -17.31
CA PHE A 314 20.78 20.06 -16.15
C PHE A 314 19.40 20.61 -16.53
N HIS A 315 18.36 20.06 -15.90
CA HIS A 315 16.98 20.41 -16.14
C HIS A 315 16.46 21.31 -15.01
N ARG A 316 15.84 22.42 -15.42
CA ARG A 316 15.27 23.47 -14.56
C ARG A 316 13.80 23.69 -14.90
N PRO A 317 13.02 24.30 -13.98
CA PRO A 317 11.64 24.66 -14.26
C PRO A 317 11.55 25.53 -15.53
N GLY A 318 10.84 25.04 -16.55
CA GLY A 318 10.67 25.72 -17.84
C GLY A 318 11.31 24.99 -19.04
N ASP A 319 12.16 23.98 -18.81
CA ASP A 319 12.75 23.19 -19.89
C ASP A 319 11.73 22.21 -20.51
N GLU A 320 11.86 21.90 -21.80
CA GLU A 320 10.87 21.10 -22.56
C GLU A 320 10.65 19.68 -21.99
N GLU A 321 11.69 19.07 -21.43
CA GLU A 321 11.63 17.72 -20.83
C GLU A 321 11.66 17.75 -19.29
N TYR A 322 11.33 18.90 -18.70
CA TYR A 322 11.27 19.06 -17.25
C TYR A 322 10.12 18.23 -16.64
N MET A 323 10.46 17.25 -15.80
CA MET A 323 9.49 16.26 -15.32
C MET A 323 8.67 16.68 -14.10
N PHE A 324 9.08 17.72 -13.39
CA PHE A 324 8.43 18.17 -12.16
C PHE A 324 7.46 19.32 -12.44
N GLN A 325 6.34 19.37 -11.72
CA GLN A 325 5.41 20.51 -11.75
C GLN A 325 5.27 21.13 -10.36
N GLY A 326 4.96 22.42 -10.32
CA GLY A 326 4.72 23.19 -9.09
C GLY A 326 5.43 24.54 -9.08
N GLU A 327 5.11 25.38 -8.10
CA GLU A 327 5.68 26.73 -7.99
C GLU A 327 7.12 26.77 -7.44
N ASP A 328 7.65 25.64 -6.99
CA ASP A 328 9.06 25.49 -6.58
C ASP A 328 9.51 24.03 -6.80
N PRO A 329 9.77 23.64 -8.06
CA PRO A 329 10.23 22.31 -8.36
C PRO A 329 11.79 22.30 -8.43
N PRO A 330 12.45 21.29 -7.85
CA PRO A 330 13.89 21.28 -7.73
C PRO A 330 14.54 21.15 -9.11
N SER A 331 15.66 21.84 -9.33
CA SER A 331 16.49 21.52 -10.48
C SER A 331 17.13 20.14 -10.28
N TYR A 332 17.30 19.39 -11.36
CA TYR A 332 17.89 18.06 -11.30
C TYR A 332 18.81 17.83 -12.50
N HIS A 333 19.74 16.90 -12.34
CA HIS A 333 20.58 16.44 -13.43
C HIS A 333 19.94 15.18 -14.02
N LEU A 334 19.55 15.24 -15.29
CA LEU A 334 19.07 14.09 -16.04
C LEU A 334 20.27 13.40 -16.69
N ILE A 335 20.53 12.16 -16.28
CA ILE A 335 21.60 11.35 -16.86
C ILE A 335 21.01 10.61 -18.07
N ARG A 336 21.40 11.02 -19.28
CA ARG A 336 20.97 10.38 -20.54
C ARG A 336 21.78 9.12 -20.83
N ARG A 337 23.07 9.19 -20.51
CA ARG A 337 24.03 8.13 -20.78
C ARG A 337 25.00 7.94 -19.64
N VAL A 338 25.35 6.69 -19.41
CA VAL A 338 26.26 6.23 -18.37
C VAL A 338 27.35 5.40 -19.03
N ARG A 339 28.61 5.70 -18.76
CA ARG A 339 29.77 4.97 -19.25
C ARG A 339 30.30 4.06 -18.14
N ASP A 340 30.49 2.79 -18.47
CA ASP A 340 31.21 1.84 -17.62
C ASP A 340 32.71 2.13 -17.73
N THR A 341 33.37 2.36 -16.59
CA THR A 341 34.78 2.77 -16.53
C THR A 341 35.72 1.70 -17.07
N ASP A 342 35.34 0.44 -16.95
CA ASP A 342 36.24 -0.68 -17.26
C ASP A 342 36.13 -1.06 -18.73
N SER A 343 34.89 -1.18 -19.22
CA SER A 343 34.67 -1.54 -20.63
C SER A 343 34.70 -0.34 -21.58
N GLY A 344 34.60 0.88 -21.05
CA GLY A 344 34.41 2.10 -21.84
C GLY A 344 33.06 2.15 -22.56
N LYS A 345 32.21 1.13 -22.42
CA LYS A 345 30.91 1.05 -23.08
C LYS A 345 29.94 2.04 -22.45
N THR A 346 29.21 2.73 -23.30
CA THR A 346 28.18 3.69 -22.88
C THR A 346 26.81 3.05 -23.03
N TYR A 347 25.96 3.25 -22.03
CA TYR A 347 24.59 2.76 -21.95
C TYR A 347 23.64 3.96 -21.83
N SER A 348 22.53 3.93 -22.55
CA SER A 348 21.34 4.71 -22.20
C SER A 348 20.74 4.19 -20.89
N ALA A 349 19.89 4.99 -20.24
CA ALA A 349 19.16 4.56 -19.04
C ALA A 349 18.41 3.22 -19.27
N HIS A 350 17.78 3.05 -20.44
CA HIS A 350 17.08 1.81 -20.78
C HIS A 350 18.04 0.62 -20.96
N GLU A 351 19.16 0.79 -21.67
CA GLU A 351 20.16 -0.27 -21.84
C GLU A 351 20.82 -0.65 -20.51
N MET A 352 21.05 0.34 -19.64
CA MET A 352 21.56 0.13 -18.30
C MET A 352 20.55 -0.67 -17.46
N MET A 353 19.26 -0.32 -17.56
CA MET A 353 18.19 -1.04 -16.89
C MET A 353 18.07 -2.50 -17.35
N MET A 354 18.17 -2.72 -18.65
CA MET A 354 18.13 -4.05 -19.24
C MET A 354 19.38 -4.88 -18.89
N LYS A 355 20.56 -4.25 -18.80
CA LYS A 355 21.84 -4.94 -18.57
C LYS A 355 22.23 -5.10 -17.10
N PHE A 356 21.76 -4.25 -16.20
CA PHE A 356 22.18 -4.25 -14.79
C PHE A 356 21.00 -4.19 -13.81
N GLY A 357 19.76 -4.28 -14.29
CA GLY A 357 18.57 -4.09 -13.47
C GLY A 357 18.35 -2.63 -13.09
N SER A 358 17.67 -2.36 -11.97
CA SER A 358 17.50 -0.99 -11.43
C SER A 358 18.50 -0.72 -10.31
N PRO A 359 19.80 -0.48 -10.59
CA PRO A 359 20.77 -0.27 -9.54
C PRO A 359 20.46 1.05 -8.80
N ASN A 360 20.45 1.00 -7.47
CA ASN A 360 20.49 2.22 -6.67
C ASN A 360 21.89 2.81 -6.82
N LEU A 361 21.99 3.95 -7.51
CA LEU A 361 23.25 4.63 -7.74
C LEU A 361 23.29 5.96 -6.97
N ILE A 362 24.40 6.19 -6.28
CA ILE A 362 24.75 7.48 -5.67
C ILE A 362 25.75 8.17 -6.58
N GLY A 363 25.37 9.34 -7.09
CA GLY A 363 26.28 10.22 -7.81
C GLY A 363 27.15 11.03 -6.85
N ILE A 364 28.45 10.79 -6.86
CA ILE A 364 29.45 11.61 -6.18
C ILE A 364 30.00 12.60 -7.21
N ARG A 365 29.78 13.89 -6.97
CA ARG A 365 30.39 14.95 -7.78
C ARG A 365 31.86 15.08 -7.40
N ARG A 366 32.76 14.93 -8.37
CA ARG A 366 34.18 15.17 -8.15
C ARG A 366 34.47 16.68 -8.16
N PRO A 367 35.33 17.18 -7.24
CA PRO A 367 35.74 18.58 -7.28
C PRO A 367 36.42 18.90 -8.63
N ASN A 368 35.99 19.98 -9.29
CA ASN A 368 36.56 20.49 -10.54
C ASN A 368 36.30 19.65 -11.81
N GLU A 369 35.36 18.70 -11.78
CA GLU A 369 34.88 17.99 -12.97
C GLU A 369 33.40 18.30 -13.24
N ASP A 370 33.04 18.43 -14.52
CA ASP A 370 31.64 18.45 -14.97
C ASP A 370 31.17 17.00 -15.14
N GLY A 371 30.76 16.38 -14.04
CA GLY A 371 30.28 15.00 -14.05
C GLY A 371 29.98 14.42 -12.67
N PHE A 372 29.38 13.23 -12.69
CA PHE A 372 29.12 12.42 -11.49
C PHE A 372 29.78 11.06 -11.68
N GLU A 373 30.54 10.64 -10.67
CA GLU A 373 30.88 9.23 -10.52
C GLU A 373 29.71 8.54 -9.83
N LEU A 374 29.15 7.51 -10.46
CA LEU A 374 28.01 6.77 -9.95
C LEU A 374 28.52 5.52 -9.23
N HIS A 375 28.32 5.49 -7.93
CA HIS A 375 28.61 4.35 -7.06
C HIS A 375 27.32 3.59 -6.75
N ILE A 376 27.41 2.28 -6.59
CA ILE A 376 26.28 1.50 -6.08
C ILE A 376 26.05 1.88 -4.61
N ALA A 377 24.83 2.29 -4.30
CA ALA A 377 24.38 2.43 -2.92
C ALA A 377 24.21 1.01 -2.35
N ALA A 378 25.03 0.67 -1.34
CA ALA A 378 24.93 -0.59 -0.60
C ALA A 378 23.62 -0.66 0.19
#